data_AF-A0A947XY87-F1
#
_entry.id   AF-A0A947XY87-F1
#
_cell.length_a   1.000
_cell.length_b   1.000
_cell.length_c   1.000
_cell.angle_alpha   90.00
_cell.angle_beta   90.00
_cell.angle_gamma   90.00
#
_symmetry.space_group_name_H-M   'P 1'
#
loop_
_entity.id
_entity.type
_entity.pdbx_description
1 polymer ?
#
loop_
_entity_poly.entity_id
_entity_poly.type
_entity_poly.pdbx_seq_one_letter_code
_entity_poly.pdbx_strand_id
1 'polypeptide(L)' 'MKTLLALACLVALTACSGGPPPPDWKTDAADLIERYQKHALLGENTLAERYFQRAVGATGGAGRVAETARLWLVR' A
#
# COMPACT_ATOMS: atom_id res chain seq x y z
N MET A 1 6.19 38.79 -21.93
CA MET A 1 7.28 37.85 -21.55
C MET A 1 7.13 37.33 -20.12
N LYS A 2 7.02 38.19 -19.09
CA LYS A 2 6.80 37.77 -17.69
C LYS A 2 5.54 36.92 -17.48
N THR A 3 4.46 37.23 -18.18
CA THR A 3 3.18 36.48 -18.12
C THR A 3 3.27 35.08 -18.71
N LEU A 4 4.00 34.91 -19.83
CA LEU A 4 4.24 33.60 -20.43
C LEU A 4 5.10 32.71 -19.54
N LEU A 5 6.08 33.29 -18.87
CA LEU A 5 6.95 32.60 -17.92
C LEU A 5 6.17 32.15 -16.67
N ALA A 6 5.28 33.01 -16.16
CA ALA A 6 4.39 32.66 -15.06
C ALA A 6 3.42 31.52 -15.43
N LEU A 7 2.89 31.52 -16.66
CA LEU A 7 2.00 30.48 -17.15
C LEU A 7 2.73 29.14 -17.32
N ALA A 8 3.96 29.16 -17.82
CA ALA A 8 4.81 27.97 -17.94
C ALA A 8 5.15 27.35 -16.57
N CYS A 9 5.42 28.18 -15.56
CA CYS A 9 5.64 27.70 -14.18
C CYS A 9 4.40 27.04 -13.58
N LEU A 10 3.20 27.58 -13.84
CA LEU A 10 1.94 27.00 -13.37
C LEU A 10 1.65 25.62 -13.99
N VAL A 11 1.94 25.44 -15.29
CA VAL A 11 1.77 24.14 -15.97
C VAL A 11 2.82 23.12 -15.52
N ALA A 12 4.03 23.56 -15.19
CA ALA A 12 5.07 22.66 -14.67
C ALA A 12 4.71 22.08 -13.28
N LEU A 13 3.96 22.82 -12.46
CA LEU A 13 3.54 22.38 -11.12
C LEU A 13 2.49 21.25 -11.17
N THR A 14 1.62 21.20 -12.17
CA THR A 14 0.60 20.15 -12.30
C THR A 14 1.18 18.81 -12.76
N ALA A 15 2.40 18.79 -13.28
CA ALA A 15 3.07 17.57 -13.72
C ALA A 15 3.66 16.73 -12.56
N CYS A 16 3.81 17.30 -11.37
CA CYS A 16 4.39 16.59 -10.21
C CYS A 16 3.35 15.87 -9.34
N SER A 17 2.04 16.05 -9.55
CA SER A 17 1.01 15.48 -8.67
C SER A 17 0.42 14.14 -9.13
N GLY A 18 0.87 13.59 -10.26
CA GLY A 18 0.24 12.43 -10.92
C GLY A 18 1.19 11.27 -11.19
N GLY A 19 1.82 10.72 -10.14
CA GLY A 19 2.57 9.47 -10.26
C GLY A 19 1.67 8.30 -10.67
N PRO A 20 2.24 7.19 -11.16
CA PRO A 20 1.45 5.98 -11.45
C PRO A 20 0.70 5.53 -10.18
N PRO A 21 -0.48 4.91 -10.34
CA PRO A 21 -1.22 4.40 -9.19
C PRO A 21 -0.34 3.46 -8.36
N PRO A 22 -0.55 3.40 -7.05
CA PRO A 22 0.20 2.47 -6.20
C PRO A 22 0.01 1.05 -6.74
N PRO A 23 1.06 0.22 -6.73
CA PRO A 23 0.93 -1.17 -7.12
C PRO A 23 -0.11 -1.90 -6.27
N ASP A 24 -0.90 -2.77 -6.90
CA ASP A 24 -2.02 -3.48 -6.26
C ASP A 24 -1.58 -4.24 -5.00
N TRP A 25 -0.39 -4.87 -5.01
CA TRP A 25 0.13 -5.59 -3.85
C TRP A 25 0.19 -4.72 -2.58
N LYS A 26 0.39 -3.41 -2.72
CA LYS A 26 0.53 -2.48 -1.61
C LYS A 26 -0.81 -2.17 -0.98
N THR A 27 -1.84 -1.94 -1.80
CA THR A 27 -3.21 -1.71 -1.32
C THR A 27 -3.81 -2.99 -0.78
N ASP A 28 -3.59 -4.12 -1.45
CA ASP A 28 -4.08 -5.44 -1.02
C ASP A 28 -3.48 -5.84 0.31
N ALA A 29 -2.15 -5.75 0.47
CA ALA A 29 -1.50 -6.10 1.73
C ALA A 29 -1.99 -5.23 2.89
N ALA A 30 -2.26 -3.93 2.65
CA ALA A 30 -2.77 -3.04 3.67
C ALA A 30 -4.20 -3.42 4.12
N ASP A 31 -5.14 -3.62 3.19
CA ASP A 31 -6.52 -4.06 3.50
C ASP A 31 -6.52 -5.42 4.22
N LEU A 32 -5.68 -6.36 3.77
CA LEU A 32 -5.58 -7.69 4.37
C LEU A 32 -5.03 -7.64 5.81
N ILE A 33 -4.03 -6.80 6.11
CA ILE A 33 -3.53 -6.63 7.48
C ILE A 33 -4.56 -5.94 8.38
N GLU A 34 -5.30 -4.96 7.88
CA GLU A 34 -6.38 -4.33 8.65
C GLU A 34 -7.45 -5.35 9.06
N ARG A 35 -7.84 -6.24 8.14
CA ARG A 35 -8.76 -7.35 8.43
C ARG A 35 -8.15 -8.35 9.41
N TYR A 36 -6.88 -8.70 9.25
CA TYR A 36 -6.18 -9.54 10.22
C TYR A 36 -6.30 -8.96 11.64
N GLN A 37 -5.94 -7.69 11.83
CA GLN A 37 -6.00 -7.03 13.14
C GLN A 37 -7.42 -7.04 13.71
N LYS A 38 -8.42 -6.67 12.90
CA LYS A 38 -9.82 -6.70 13.31
C LYS A 38 -10.23 -8.09 13.82
N HIS A 39 -9.98 -9.14 13.03
CA HIS A 39 -10.40 -10.49 13.38
C HIS A 39 -9.56 -11.10 14.51
N ALA A 40 -8.28 -10.74 14.63
CA ALA A 40 -7.44 -11.13 15.75
C ALA A 40 -7.96 -10.56 17.07
N LEU A 41 -8.34 -9.27 17.09
CA LEU A 41 -8.92 -8.62 18.27
C LEU A 41 -10.29 -9.20 18.67
N LEU A 42 -11.06 -9.71 17.71
CA LEU A 42 -12.32 -10.41 17.96
C LEU A 42 -12.12 -11.87 18.43
N GLY A 43 -10.88 -12.38 18.43
CA GLY A 43 -10.58 -13.78 18.75
C GLY A 43 -10.87 -14.77 17.61
N GLU A 44 -11.20 -14.28 16.42
CA GLU A 44 -11.50 -15.07 15.22
C GLU A 44 -10.21 -15.55 14.52
N ASN A 45 -9.36 -16.27 15.27
CA ASN A 45 -7.97 -16.57 14.91
C ASN A 45 -7.81 -17.28 13.56
N THR A 46 -8.71 -18.21 13.21
CA THR A 46 -8.64 -18.96 11.95
C THR A 46 -8.95 -18.08 10.73
N LEU A 47 -9.80 -17.07 10.90
CA LEU A 47 -10.11 -16.09 9.87
C LEU A 47 -8.99 -15.04 9.77
N ALA A 48 -8.51 -14.56 10.91
CA ALA A 48 -7.38 -13.64 10.98
C ALA A 48 -6.14 -14.22 10.26
N GLU A 49 -5.77 -15.46 10.57
CA GLU A 49 -4.59 -16.11 9.95
C GLU A 49 -4.74 -16.22 8.43
N ARG A 50 -5.95 -16.47 7.92
CA ARG A 50 -6.18 -16.49 6.46
C ARG A 50 -5.91 -15.13 5.81
N TYR A 51 -6.29 -14.04 6.46
CA TYR A 51 -5.97 -12.70 5.99
C TYR A 51 -4.46 -12.41 6.05
N PHE A 52 -3.80 -12.80 7.14
CA PHE A 52 -2.36 -12.65 7.29
C PHE A 52 -1.58 -13.39 6.20
N GLN A 53 -1.92 -14.66 5.94
CA GLN A 53 -1.25 -15.46 4.90
C GLN A 53 -1.47 -14.88 3.49
N ARG A 54 -2.64 -14.29 3.21
CA ARG A 54 -2.87 -13.58 1.96
C ARG A 54 -2.00 -12.32 1.85
N ALA A 55 -1.80 -11.58 2.93
CA ALA A 55 -0.92 -10.39 2.93
C ALA A 55 0.55 -10.79 2.67
N VAL A 56 1.00 -11.88 3.27
CA VAL A 56 2.32 -12.50 2.98
C VAL A 56 2.40 -12.92 1.52
N GLY A 57 1.36 -13.55 0.97
CA GLY A 57 1.29 -13.92 -0.44
C GLY A 57 1.33 -12.73 -1.40
N ALA A 58 0.62 -11.65 -1.10
CA ALA A 58 0.60 -10.44 -1.94
C ALA A 58 1.97 -9.75 -2.00
N THR A 59 2.63 -9.58 -0.85
CA THR A 59 3.97 -8.97 -0.78
C THR A 59 5.05 -9.92 -1.30
N GLY A 60 4.99 -11.20 -0.96
CA GLY A 60 5.95 -12.22 -1.37
C GLY A 60 5.88 -12.53 -2.87
N GLY A 61 4.67 -12.66 -3.44
CA GLY A 61 4.46 -12.84 -4.87
C GLY A 61 4.93 -11.65 -5.71
N ALA A 62 4.90 -10.44 -5.14
CA ALA A 62 5.48 -9.23 -5.73
C ALA A 62 7.00 -9.09 -5.51
N GLY A 63 7.66 -10.07 -4.85
CA GLY A 63 9.10 -10.04 -4.56
C GLY A 63 9.51 -8.99 -3.51
N ARG A 64 8.57 -8.49 -2.71
CA ARG A 64 8.78 -7.39 -1.75
C ARG A 64 9.22 -7.90 -0.38
N VAL A 65 10.42 -8.47 -0.32
CA VAL A 65 10.95 -9.17 0.86
C VAL A 65 10.93 -8.30 2.13
N ALA A 66 11.34 -7.04 2.02
CA ALA A 66 11.36 -6.12 3.16
C ALA A 66 9.95 -5.81 3.67
N GLU A 67 9.00 -5.61 2.77
CA GLU A 67 7.60 -5.40 3.12
C GLU A 67 6.96 -6.66 3.72
N THR A 68 7.24 -7.84 3.16
CA THR A 68 6.81 -9.12 3.73
C THR A 68 7.31 -9.27 5.17
N ALA A 69 8.59 -8.96 5.43
CA ALA A 69 9.16 -9.02 6.77
C ALA A 69 8.47 -8.05 7.74
N ARG A 70 8.11 -6.84 7.29
CA ARG A 70 7.39 -5.87 8.13
C ARG A 70 6.00 -6.34 8.56
N LEU A 71 5.32 -7.18 7.77
CA LEU A 71 4.01 -7.72 8.16
C LEU A 71 4.09 -8.50 9.49
N TRP A 72 5.21 -9.17 9.75
CA TRP A 72 5.42 -9.95 10.97
C TRP A 72 5.58 -9.10 12.24
N LEU A 73 5.80 -7.79 12.11
CA LEU A 73 5.88 -6.88 13.26
C LEU A 73 4.51 -6.53 13.84
N VAL A 74 3.43 -6.84 13.10
CA VAL A 74 2.05 -6.54 13.48
C VAL A 74 1.40 -7.68 14.27
N ARG A 75 2.10 -8.82 14.35
CA ARG A 75 1.69 -10.04 15.06
C ARG A 75 2.29 -10.06 16.45
#